data_AF-A0ABD6MRM6-F1
#
_entry.id   AF-A0ABD6MRM6-F1
#
_cell.length_a   1.000
_cell.length_b   1.000
_cell.length_c   1.000
_cell.angle_alpha   90.00
_cell.angle_beta   90.00
_cell.angle_gamma   90.00
#
_symmetry.space_group_name_H-M   'P 1'
#
loop_
_entity.id
_entity.type
_entity.pdbx_description
1 polymer ?
#
loop_
_entity_poly.entity_id
_entity_poly.type
_entity_poly.pdbx_seq_one_letter_code
_entity_poly.pdbx_strand_id
1 'polypeptide(L)' 'MRTDDPLLTILACPLDKGPLSLLPEEEALYNPRLRLSYPIVDGIPQLLPSSGRKVEADDHERLLTRLKASAT' A
#
# COMPACT_ATOMS: atom_id res chain seq x y z
N MET A 1 4.99 -10.94 1.33
CA MET A 1 3.51 -11.06 1.43
C MET A 1 2.94 -11.37 0.05
N ARG A 2 1.84 -12.11 -0.08
CA ARG A 2 1.20 -12.44 -1.38
C ARG A 2 -0.06 -11.60 -1.59
N THR A 3 -0.46 -11.40 -2.84
CA THR A 3 -1.65 -10.60 -3.23
C THR A 3 -2.96 -11.16 -2.71
N ASP A 4 -3.07 -12.49 -2.59
CA ASP A 4 -4.27 -13.19 -2.14
C ASP A 4 -4.26 -13.47 -0.62
N ASP A 5 -3.37 -12.83 0.12
CA ASP A 5 -3.25 -13.05 1.57
C ASP A 5 -4.51 -12.52 2.27
N PRO A 6 -5.27 -13.36 2.99
CA PRO A 6 -6.49 -12.93 3.68
C PRO A 6 -6.22 -11.82 4.69
N LEU A 7 -4.99 -11.70 5.22
CA LEU A 7 -4.60 -10.60 6.11
C LEU A 7 -4.76 -9.24 5.44
N LEU A 8 -4.53 -9.11 4.13
CA LEU A 8 -4.69 -7.85 3.40
C LEU A 8 -6.10 -7.28 3.51
N THR A 9 -7.12 -8.13 3.65
CA THR A 9 -8.52 -7.71 3.80
C THR A 9 -8.79 -7.06 5.16
N ILE A 10 -7.94 -7.34 6.15
CA ILE A 10 -8.05 -6.85 7.53
C ILE A 10 -7.19 -5.60 7.73
N LEU A 11 -6.08 -5.48 7.00
CA LEU A 11 -5.16 -4.36 7.14
C LEU A 11 -5.80 -3.05 6.68
N ALA A 12 -5.70 -2.04 7.54
CA ALA A 12 -6.22 -0.71 7.30
C ALA A 12 -5.15 0.35 7.53
N CYS A 13 -5.25 1.45 6.79
CA CYS A 13 -4.38 2.60 6.97
C CYS A 13 -4.50 3.15 8.41
N PRO A 14 -3.38 3.45 9.09
CA PRO A 14 -3.41 3.92 10.47
C PRO A 14 -4.06 5.32 10.62
N LEU A 15 -4.14 6.10 9.54
CA LEU A 15 -4.69 7.46 9.56
C LEU A 15 -6.19 7.51 9.23
N ASP A 16 -6.59 7.00 8.08
CA ASP A 16 -7.98 7.09 7.59
C ASP A 16 -8.82 5.82 7.78
N LYS A 17 -8.20 4.76 8.31
CA LYS A 17 -8.83 3.45 8.57
C LYS A 17 -9.43 2.76 7.33
N GLY A 18 -9.14 3.24 6.13
CA GLY A 18 -9.57 2.58 4.90
C GLY A 18 -8.59 1.51 4.42
N PRO A 19 -8.98 0.74 3.38
CA PRO A 19 -8.16 -0.36 2.85
C PRO A 19 -6.84 0.13 2.26
N LEU A 20 -5.88 -0.80 2.20
CA LEU A 20 -4.56 -0.64 1.61
C LEU A 20 -4.37 -1.62 0.45
N SER A 21 -3.62 -1.21 -0.57
CA SER A 21 -3.24 -2.07 -1.69
C SER A 21 -1.82 -2.59 -1.52
N LEU A 22 -1.58 -3.88 -1.72
CA LEU A 22 -0.22 -4.42 -1.76
C LEU A 22 0.49 -3.96 -3.04
N LEU A 23 1.72 -3.49 -2.88
CA LEU A 23 2.68 -3.20 -3.93
C LEU A 23 3.81 -4.23 -3.82
N PRO A 24 3.74 -5.35 -4.56
CA PRO A 24 4.68 -6.45 -4.37
C PRO A 24 6.11 -6.13 -4.80
N GLU A 25 6.31 -5.30 -5.83
CA GLU A 25 7.66 -4.93 -6.30
C GLU A 25 8.32 -3.88 -5.39
N GLU A 26 7.51 -3.08 -4.72
CA GLU A 26 7.94 -2.01 -3.82
C GLU A 26 8.02 -2.47 -2.36
N GLU A 27 7.69 -3.73 -2.08
CA GLU A 27 7.54 -4.30 -0.73
C GLU A 27 6.80 -3.36 0.21
N ALA A 28 5.64 -2.87 -0.22
CA ALA A 28 4.91 -1.83 0.49
C ALA A 28 3.39 -2.01 0.44
N LEU A 29 2.70 -1.38 1.40
CA LEU A 29 1.25 -1.18 1.37
C LEU A 29 0.96 0.26 1.00
N TYR A 30 0.02 0.46 0.08
CA TYR A 30 -0.28 1.77 -0.49
C TYR A 30 -1.70 2.23 -0.19
N ASN A 31 -1.81 3.47 0.25
CA ASN A 31 -3.08 4.20 0.35
C ASN A 31 -3.15 5.23 -0.81
N PRO A 32 -3.91 4.95 -1.88
CA PRO A 32 -4.07 5.89 -2.99
C PRO A 32 -4.85 7.15 -2.61
N ARG A 33 -5.70 7.11 -1.58
CA ARG A 33 -6.51 8.26 -1.12
C ARG A 33 -5.64 9.34 -0.49
N LEU A 34 -4.68 8.93 0.33
CA LEU A 34 -3.74 9.82 1.03
C LEU A 34 -2.38 9.96 0.33
N ARG A 35 -2.15 9.16 -0.72
CA ARG A 35 -0.85 9.04 -1.43
C ARG A 35 0.29 8.72 -0.46
N LEU A 36 0.05 7.73 0.40
CA LEU A 36 1.02 7.26 1.37
C LEU A 36 1.37 5.79 1.11
N SER A 37 2.65 5.46 1.13
CA SER A 37 3.14 4.09 1.17
C SER A 37 3.71 3.76 2.55
N TYR A 38 3.51 2.51 2.98
CA TYR A 38 4.02 1.97 4.24
C TYR A 38 4.92 0.78 3.91
N PRO A 39 6.19 0.77 4.33
CA PRO A 39 7.11 -0.29 3.98
C PRO A 39 6.75 -1.60 4.69
N ILE A 40 7.05 -2.71 4.05
CA ILE A 40 7.08 -4.05 4.62
C ILE A 40 8.55 -4.37 4.85
N VAL A 41 8.93 -4.63 6.10
CA VAL A 41 10.32 -4.96 6.47
C VAL A 41 10.31 -6.33 7.11
N ASP A 42 11.11 -7.25 6.59
CA ASP A 42 11.16 -8.65 7.02
C ASP A 42 9.77 -9.33 7.01
N GLY A 43 8.94 -8.98 6.03
CA GLY A 43 7.56 -9.47 5.92
C GLY A 43 6.56 -8.81 6.86
N ILE A 44 6.97 -7.84 7.68
CA ILE A 44 6.12 -7.14 8.66
C ILE A 44 5.72 -5.75 8.14
N PRO A 45 4.42 -5.46 7.95
CA PRO A 45 3.96 -4.12 7.57
C PRO A 45 4.18 -3.08 8.67
N GLN A 46 4.88 -2.00 8.36
CA GLN A 46 5.12 -0.88 9.27
C GLN A 46 3.96 0.13 9.24
N LEU A 47 2.81 -0.23 9.82
CA LEU A 47 1.58 0.59 9.83
C LEU A 47 1.53 1.60 10.98
N LEU A 48 2.61 2.37 11.15
CA LEU A 48 2.63 3.52 12.05
C LEU A 48 2.38 4.80 11.26
N PRO A 49 1.67 5.80 11.83
CA PRO A 49 1.52 7.13 11.21
C PRO A 49 2.84 7.74 10.72
N SER A 50 3.92 7.58 11.49
CA SER A 50 5.26 8.08 11.18
C SER A 50 5.99 7.31 10.08
N SER A 51 5.58 6.08 9.80
CA SER A 51 6.19 5.23 8.76
C SER A 51 5.65 5.53 7.37
N GLY A 52 4.57 6.31 7.26
CA GLY A 52 3.97 6.70 5.99
C GLY A 52 4.91 7.58 5.17
N ARG A 53 5.25 7.14 3.96
CA ARG A 53 6.05 7.88 3.00
C ARG A 53 5.15 8.47 1.93
N LYS A 54 5.33 9.77 1.64
CA LYS A 54 4.57 10.42 0.59
C LYS A 54 4.99 9.88 -0.77
N VAL A 55 4.01 9.65 -1.62
CA VAL A 55 4.19 9.26 -3.00
C VAL A 55 3.96 10.49 -3.89
N GLU A 56 4.97 10.82 -4.69
CA GLU A 56 4.93 11.95 -5.61
C GLU A 56 3.93 11.73 -6.75
N ALA A 57 3.57 12.80 -7.46
CA ALA A 57 2.49 12.76 -8.46
C ALA A 57 2.76 11.76 -9.59
N ASP A 58 3.96 11.74 -10.16
CA ASP A 58 4.33 10.81 -11.23
C ASP A 58 4.29 9.34 -10.77
N ASP A 59 4.76 9.09 -9.54
CA ASP A 59 4.71 7.76 -8.93
C ASP A 59 3.28 7.33 -8.64
N HIS A 60 2.42 8.24 -8.19
CA HIS A 60 1.02 7.97 -7.92
C HIS A 60 0.28 7.46 -9.16
N GLU A 61 0.43 8.15 -10.29
CA GLU A 61 -0.23 7.76 -11.54
C GLU A 61 0.26 6.40 -12.05
N ARG A 62 1.58 6.13 -11.94
CA ARG A 62 2.15 4.83 -12.29
C ARG A 62 1.58 3.71 -11.42
N LEU A 63 1.52 3.91 -10.11
CA LEU A 63 1.00 2.91 -9.17
C LEU A 63 -0.50 2.66 -9.37
N LEU A 64 -1.29 3.70 -9.63
CA LEU A 64 -2.72 3.54 -9.93
C LEU A 64 -2.96 2.73 -11.21
N THR A 65 -2.16 2.97 -12.25
CA THR A 65 -2.26 2.24 -13.51
C THR A 65 -1.97 0.75 -13.28
N ARG A 66 -0.94 0.45 -12.50
CA ARG A 66 -0.55 -0.90 -12.16
C ARG A 66 -1.60 -1.63 -11.31
N LEU A 67 -2.14 -0.98 -10.27
CA LEU A 67 -3.17 -1.56 -9.42
C LEU A 67 -4.44 -1.91 -10.21
N LYS A 68 -4.81 -1.10 -11.21
CA LYS A 68 -5.91 -1.42 -12.12
C LYS A 68 -5.62 -2.65 -12.98
N ALA A 69 -4.38 -2.77 -13.48
CA ALA A 69 -3.96 -3.91 -14.28
C ALA A 69 -3.93 -5.24 -13.48
N SER A 70 -3.62 -5.19 -12.18
CA SER A 70 -3.60 -6.38 -11.31
C SER A 70 -4.96 -6.81 -10.77
N ALA A 71 -6.00 -6.00 -10.95
CA ALA A 71 -7.36 -6.29 -10.50
C ALA A 71 -8.26 -6.96 -11.58
N THR A 72 -7.68 -7.27 -12.75
CA THR A 72 -8.31 -7.98 -13.88
C THR A 72 -7.73 -9.37 -14.01
#